data_AF-A0A6I5CK74-F1
#
_entry.id   AF-A0A6I5CK74-F1
#
_cell.length_a   1.000
_cell.length_b   1.000
_cell.length_c   1.000
_cell.angle_alpha   90.00
_cell.angle_beta   90.00
_cell.angle_gamma   90.00
#
_symmetry.space_group_name_H-M   'P 1'
#
loop_
_entity.id
_entity.type
_entity.pdbx_description
1 polymer ?
#
loop_
_entity_poly.entity_id
_entity_poly.type
_entity_poly.pdbx_seq_one_letter_code
_entity_poly.pdbx_strand_id
1 'polypeptide(L)'
;MDEGTQALTRAGWKHHDEIERGDEVLSLDPGSMEITWQPVQSMVRTEFSGQLFHWRNSHGFDVLAAPHQQWVVAHRDRSGYTHLGAPARLRSTESLSGSNKQLITGGGFPGAFAAVPRYEDALVELVAWVVTEGSFQKQRARTGVMVAQSPLANPAKTAKIRRLATHFAARGATATEHSNAGNGMSNFFFGTEIGDVIREVAPDKQITPGFLASP
;
A
#
# COMPACT_ATOMS: atom_id res chain seq x y z
N MET A 1 -16.06 -14.05 8.43
CA MET A 1 -14.69 -13.74 8.86
C MET A 1 -14.72 -13.37 10.33
N ASP A 2 -13.55 -13.29 10.98
CA ASP A 2 -13.45 -12.80 12.37
C ASP A 2 -13.60 -11.27 12.48
N GLU A 3 -13.62 -10.78 13.72
CA GLU A 3 -13.78 -9.35 14.06
C GLU A 3 -12.50 -8.52 13.77
N GLY A 4 -11.33 -9.19 13.71
CA GLY A 4 -10.06 -8.54 13.41
C GLY A 4 -9.88 -8.19 11.93
N THR A 5 -10.75 -8.68 11.05
CA THR A 5 -10.68 -8.45 9.61
C THR A 5 -11.04 -7.01 9.25
N GLN A 6 -10.17 -6.37 8.47
CA GLN A 6 -10.35 -5.01 7.95
C GLN A 6 -10.47 -5.00 6.42
N ALA A 7 -11.15 -4.00 5.88
CA ALA A 7 -11.21 -3.72 4.45
C ALA A 7 -10.67 -2.32 4.14
N LEU A 8 -9.99 -2.17 3.00
CA LEU A 8 -9.51 -0.88 2.53
C LEU A 8 -10.67 -0.11 1.88
N THR A 9 -11.00 1.05 2.46
CA THR A 9 -11.97 2.02 1.95
C THR A 9 -11.28 3.29 1.46
N ARG A 10 -12.01 4.20 0.81
CA ARG A 10 -11.52 5.55 0.48
C ARG A 10 -11.07 6.35 1.70
N ALA A 11 -11.67 6.09 2.86
CA ALA A 11 -11.31 6.72 4.13
C ALA A 11 -10.20 5.96 4.88
N GLY A 12 -9.77 4.81 4.36
CA GLY A 12 -8.75 3.95 4.96
C GLY A 12 -9.26 2.59 5.38
N TRP A 13 -8.42 1.90 6.16
CA TRP A 13 -8.76 0.60 6.72
C TRP A 13 -9.89 0.78 7.72
N LYS A 14 -11.00 0.08 7.46
CA LYS A 14 -12.15 0.01 8.35
C LYS A 14 -12.37 -1.43 8.79
N HIS A 15 -12.71 -1.62 10.05
CA HIS A 15 -13.23 -2.87 10.56
C HIS A 15 -14.63 -3.12 10.02
N HIS A 16 -15.08 -4.38 10.13
CA HIS A 16 -16.38 -4.76 9.63
C HIS A 16 -17.51 -3.92 10.24
N ASP A 17 -17.43 -3.46 11.49
CA ASP A 17 -18.38 -2.60 12.24
C ASP A 17 -18.34 -1.11 11.88
N GLU A 18 -17.29 -0.64 11.23
CA GLU A 18 -17.14 0.76 10.78
C GLU A 18 -17.60 0.99 9.33
N ILE A 19 -17.75 -0.09 8.56
CA ILE A 19 -18.22 -0.03 7.17
C ILE A 19 -19.74 0.17 7.14
N GLU A 20 -20.18 1.06 6.26
CA GLU A 20 -21.60 1.35 6.04
C GLU A 20 -22.01 1.12 4.58
N ARG A 21 -23.33 1.03 4.33
CA ARG A 21 -23.85 0.99 2.95
C ARG A 21 -23.45 2.27 2.22
N GLY A 22 -22.90 2.12 1.02
CA GLY A 22 -22.43 3.23 0.19
C GLY A 22 -20.96 3.56 0.36
N ASP A 23 -20.28 3.06 1.40
CA ASP A 23 -18.82 3.14 1.48
C ASP A 23 -18.20 2.46 0.26
N GLU A 24 -17.20 3.09 -0.34
CA GLU A 24 -16.42 2.48 -1.42
C GLU A 24 -15.30 1.61 -0.84
N VAL A 25 -15.33 0.32 -1.17
CA VAL A 25 -14.31 -0.67 -0.79
C VAL A 25 -13.51 -1.11 -2.01
N LEU A 26 -12.21 -1.32 -1.84
CA LEU A 26 -11.36 -1.84 -2.91
C LEU A 26 -11.70 -3.32 -3.14
N SER A 27 -12.21 -3.63 -4.33
CA SER A 27 -12.75 -4.94 -4.69
C SER A 27 -11.99 -5.54 -5.87
N LEU A 28 -11.78 -6.85 -5.85
CA LEU A 28 -11.20 -7.62 -6.95
C LEU A 28 -12.33 -8.30 -7.74
N ASP A 29 -12.38 -8.08 -9.05
CA ASP A 29 -13.21 -8.86 -9.97
C ASP A 29 -12.51 -10.21 -10.27
N PRO A 30 -13.08 -11.37 -9.90
CA PRO A 30 -12.44 -12.67 -10.13
C PRO A 30 -12.35 -13.08 -11.61
N GLY A 31 -13.17 -12.51 -12.49
CA GLY A 31 -13.21 -12.79 -13.92
C GLY A 31 -12.13 -12.03 -14.68
N SER A 32 -12.01 -10.72 -14.44
CA SER A 32 -11.02 -9.86 -15.11
C SER A 32 -9.71 -9.71 -14.34
N MET A 33 -9.68 -10.08 -13.05
CA MET A 33 -8.59 -9.81 -12.12
C MET A 33 -8.33 -8.31 -11.91
N GLU A 34 -9.30 -7.46 -12.22
CA GLU A 34 -9.20 -6.02 -12.02
C GLU A 34 -9.56 -5.63 -10.59
N ILE A 35 -8.82 -4.69 -10.01
CA ILE A 35 -9.16 -4.04 -8.74
C ILE A 35 -9.83 -2.69 -9.00
N THR A 36 -11.02 -2.51 -8.43
CA THR A 36 -11.82 -1.30 -8.58
C THR A 36 -12.49 -0.91 -7.26
N TRP A 37 -12.77 0.38 -7.10
CA TRP A 37 -13.60 0.86 -6.00
C TRP A 37 -15.06 0.53 -6.29
N GLN A 38 -15.73 -0.13 -5.35
CA GLN A 38 -17.13 -0.53 -5.48
C GLN A 38 -17.92 -0.13 -4.23
N PRO A 39 -19.16 0.38 -4.37
CA PRO A 39 -19.97 0.74 -3.22
C PRO A 39 -20.50 -0.51 -2.52
N VAL A 40 -20.44 -0.51 -1.19
CA VAL A 40 -21.06 -1.55 -0.35
C VAL A 40 -22.58 -1.45 -0.50
N GLN A 41 -23.20 -2.47 -1.10
CA GLN A 41 -24.66 -2.52 -1.30
C GLN A 41 -25.40 -3.04 -0.06
N SER A 42 -24.81 -4.02 0.62
CA SER A 42 -25.37 -4.63 1.82
C SER A 42 -24.26 -5.24 2.66
N MET A 43 -24.55 -5.49 3.93
CA MET A 43 -23.63 -6.11 4.87
C MET A 43 -24.32 -7.28 5.56
N VAL A 44 -23.66 -8.43 5.55
CA VAL A 44 -24.11 -9.62 6.26
C VAL A 44 -23.28 -9.75 7.53
N ARG A 45 -23.91 -9.50 8.67
CA ARG A 45 -23.34 -9.70 10.01
C ARG A 45 -24.15 -10.80 10.68
N THR A 46 -23.50 -11.92 10.94
CA THR A 46 -24.17 -13.07 11.54
C THR A 46 -23.29 -13.62 12.63
N GLU A 47 -23.86 -13.83 13.81
CA GLU A 47 -23.24 -14.71 14.80
C GLU A 47 -23.18 -16.11 14.20
N PHE A 48 -22.00 -16.70 14.22
CA PHE A 48 -21.79 -18.05 13.74
C PHE A 48 -21.31 -18.92 14.89
N SER A 49 -22.15 -19.88 15.28
CA SER A 49 -21.80 -20.92 16.24
C SER A 49 -21.55 -22.21 15.49
N GLY A 50 -20.28 -22.60 15.36
CA GLY A 50 -19.89 -23.81 14.65
C GLY A 50 -18.37 -23.93 14.48
N GLN A 51 -17.94 -24.96 13.77
CA GLN A 51 -16.53 -25.16 13.47
C GLN A 51 -16.04 -24.06 12.51
N LEU A 52 -14.98 -23.37 12.91
CA LEU A 52 -14.25 -22.44 12.07
C LEU A 52 -12.99 -23.12 11.54
N PHE A 53 -12.57 -22.72 10.34
CA PHE A 53 -11.30 -23.12 9.75
C PHE A 53 -10.27 -22.04 10.01
N HIS A 54 -9.18 -22.41 10.69
CA HIS A 54 -8.04 -21.54 10.92
C HIS A 54 -6.93 -21.87 9.92
N TRP A 55 -6.65 -20.97 8.99
CA TRP A 55 -5.57 -21.14 8.02
C TRP A 55 -4.43 -20.21 8.33
N ARG A 56 -3.24 -20.78 8.45
CA ARG A 56 -2.00 -20.05 8.71
C ARG A 56 -0.87 -20.55 7.84
N ASN A 57 0.02 -19.65 7.44
CA ASN A 57 1.30 -20.02 6.86
C ASN A 57 2.45 -19.22 7.47
N SER A 58 3.68 -19.63 7.19
CA SER A 58 4.90 -18.97 7.68
C SER A 58 5.17 -17.58 7.05
N HIS A 59 4.36 -17.17 6.08
CA HIS A 59 4.53 -15.93 5.30
C HIS A 59 3.52 -14.85 5.71
N GLY A 60 2.90 -14.99 6.89
CA GLY A 60 2.01 -13.97 7.45
C GLY A 60 0.55 -14.04 6.99
N PHE A 61 0.16 -15.09 6.26
CA PHE A 61 -1.26 -15.36 6.06
C PHE A 61 -1.82 -15.99 7.33
N ASP A 62 -2.84 -15.36 7.93
CA ASP A 62 -3.57 -15.84 9.09
C ASP A 62 -5.04 -15.46 8.93
N VAL A 63 -5.93 -16.45 8.88
CA VAL A 63 -7.37 -16.18 8.77
C VAL A 63 -8.22 -17.23 9.45
N LEU A 64 -9.26 -16.76 10.14
CA LEU A 64 -10.29 -17.59 10.74
C LEU A 64 -11.62 -17.40 9.98
N ALA A 65 -12.08 -18.45 9.31
CA ALA A 65 -13.21 -18.37 8.40
C ALA A 65 -14.25 -19.47 8.62
N ALA A 66 -15.52 -19.12 8.37
CA ALA A 66 -16.62 -20.08 8.35
C ALA A 66 -16.51 -21.03 7.15
N PRO A 67 -17.09 -22.24 7.21
CA PRO A 67 -16.98 -23.26 6.15
C PRO A 67 -17.43 -22.76 4.76
N HIS A 68 -18.47 -21.94 4.73
CA HIS A 68 -19.12 -21.44 3.50
C HIS A 68 -18.46 -20.18 2.91
N GLN A 69 -17.51 -19.56 3.61
CA GLN A 69 -16.83 -18.35 3.16
C GLN A 69 -16.16 -18.60 1.79
N GLN A 70 -16.44 -17.71 0.84
CA GLN A 70 -15.92 -17.83 -0.52
C GLN A 70 -14.56 -17.15 -0.66
N TRP A 71 -13.70 -17.75 -1.48
CA TRP A 71 -12.34 -17.30 -1.76
C TRP A 71 -12.09 -17.29 -3.26
N VAL A 72 -11.33 -16.29 -3.72
CA VAL A 72 -10.81 -16.24 -5.07
C VAL A 72 -9.59 -17.15 -5.17
N VAL A 73 -9.66 -18.16 -6.04
CA VAL A 73 -8.62 -19.19 -6.17
C VAL A 73 -8.10 -19.23 -7.60
N ALA A 74 -6.78 -19.14 -7.72
CA ALA A 74 -6.04 -19.40 -8.95
C ALA A 74 -5.48 -20.84 -8.96
N HIS A 75 -5.37 -21.41 -10.15
CA HIS A 75 -4.73 -22.70 -10.35
C HIS A 75 -3.25 -22.51 -10.65
N ARG A 76 -2.40 -23.31 -10.00
CA ARG A 76 -1.00 -23.45 -10.40
C ARG A 76 -0.87 -24.55 -11.43
N ASP A 77 -0.17 -24.30 -12.52
CA ASP A 77 0.16 -25.40 -13.42
C ASP A 77 1.16 -26.38 -12.78
N ARG A 78 1.52 -27.43 -13.53
CA ARG A 78 2.50 -28.42 -13.09
C ARG A 78 3.91 -27.84 -12.89
N SER A 79 4.20 -26.65 -13.44
CA SER A 79 5.48 -25.94 -13.25
C SER A 79 5.49 -25.07 -11.99
N GLY A 80 4.34 -24.92 -11.33
CA GLY A 80 4.16 -24.06 -10.16
C GLY A 80 3.81 -22.61 -10.50
N TYR A 81 3.59 -22.29 -11.78
CA TYR A 81 3.25 -20.95 -12.23
C TYR A 81 1.75 -20.66 -12.07
N THR A 82 1.43 -19.45 -11.63
CA THR A 82 0.06 -18.99 -11.39
C THR A 82 -0.51 -18.33 -12.64
N HIS A 83 -1.57 -18.90 -13.21
CA HIS A 83 -2.26 -18.30 -14.35
C HIS A 83 -3.24 -17.22 -13.89
N LEU A 84 -2.75 -15.97 -13.79
CA LEU A 84 -3.58 -14.80 -13.48
C LEU A 84 -4.48 -14.34 -14.66
N GLY A 85 -4.34 -14.96 -15.85
CA GLY A 85 -5.13 -14.64 -17.04
C GLY A 85 -6.31 -15.57 -17.33
N ALA A 86 -6.56 -16.56 -16.47
CA ALA A 86 -7.76 -17.39 -16.53
C ALA A 86 -8.73 -16.93 -15.43
N PRO A 87 -10.06 -16.95 -15.65
CA PRO A 87 -11.02 -16.51 -14.65
C PRO A 87 -10.82 -17.31 -13.36
N ALA A 88 -10.52 -16.58 -12.28
CA ALA A 88 -10.35 -17.17 -10.98
C ALA A 88 -11.69 -17.74 -10.50
N ARG A 89 -11.62 -18.85 -9.76
CA ARG A 89 -12.84 -19.54 -9.32
C ARG A 89 -13.12 -19.21 -7.87
N LEU A 90 -14.39 -18.97 -7.56
CA LEU A 90 -14.85 -18.95 -6.19
C LEU A 90 -14.90 -20.37 -5.61
N ARG A 91 -14.39 -20.53 -4.40
CA ARG A 91 -14.40 -21.79 -3.65
C ARG A 91 -14.71 -21.50 -2.19
N SER A 92 -15.53 -22.35 -1.57
CA SER A 92 -15.78 -22.27 -0.13
C SER A 92 -14.57 -22.77 0.66
N THR A 93 -14.41 -22.28 1.89
CA THR A 93 -13.36 -22.69 2.81
C THR A 93 -13.28 -24.21 2.97
N GLU A 94 -14.40 -24.89 3.18
CA GLU A 94 -14.43 -26.35 3.36
C GLU A 94 -14.03 -27.13 2.10
N SER A 95 -14.23 -26.57 0.90
CA SER A 95 -13.87 -27.21 -0.38
C SER A 95 -12.39 -27.06 -0.74
N LEU A 96 -11.67 -26.24 0.01
CA LEU A 96 -10.26 -25.92 -0.21
C LEU A 96 -9.38 -26.95 0.51
N SER A 97 -9.33 -28.16 -0.04
CA SER A 97 -8.35 -29.18 0.29
C SER A 97 -7.38 -29.45 -0.88
N GLY A 98 -6.13 -29.81 -0.58
CA GLY A 98 -5.10 -30.23 -1.56
C GLY A 98 -4.04 -29.17 -1.92
N SER A 99 -2.96 -29.60 -2.59
CA SER A 99 -1.69 -28.86 -2.77
C SER A 99 -1.62 -27.91 -3.99
N ASN A 100 -2.62 -27.87 -4.86
CA ASN A 100 -2.54 -27.16 -6.16
C ASN A 100 -3.48 -25.94 -6.28
N LYS A 101 -3.96 -25.43 -5.15
CA LYS A 101 -4.87 -24.28 -5.10
C LYS A 101 -4.12 -23.11 -4.47
N GLN A 102 -4.09 -21.96 -5.14
CA GLN A 102 -3.52 -20.75 -4.58
C GLN A 102 -4.64 -19.76 -4.28
N LEU A 103 -4.76 -19.39 -3.01
CA LEU A 103 -5.58 -18.27 -2.58
C LEU A 103 -4.97 -16.98 -3.13
N ILE A 104 -5.81 -16.15 -3.74
CA ILE A 104 -5.44 -14.79 -4.10
C ILE A 104 -5.70 -13.92 -2.87
N THR A 105 -4.62 -13.55 -2.17
CA THR A 105 -4.66 -12.76 -0.93
C THR A 105 -4.25 -11.30 -1.15
N GLY A 106 -3.85 -10.95 -2.38
CA GLY A 106 -3.47 -9.61 -2.80
C GLY A 106 -3.08 -9.61 -4.28
N GLY A 107 -3.03 -8.41 -4.87
CA GLY A 107 -2.75 -8.21 -6.30
C GLY A 107 -4.01 -7.97 -7.14
N GLY A 108 -3.85 -8.11 -8.45
CA GLY A 108 -4.81 -7.67 -9.46
C GLY A 108 -4.31 -6.46 -10.24
N PHE A 109 -5.01 -6.11 -11.31
CA PHE A 109 -4.67 -4.99 -12.18
C PHE A 109 -5.57 -3.81 -11.86
N PRO A 110 -5.06 -2.59 -11.64
CA PRO A 110 -5.93 -1.43 -11.49
C PRO A 110 -6.86 -1.32 -12.71
N GLY A 111 -8.17 -1.44 -12.50
CA GLY A 111 -9.14 -1.41 -13.60
C GLY A 111 -9.13 -0.07 -14.35
N ALA A 112 -8.75 1.00 -13.64
CA ALA A 112 -8.33 2.25 -14.23
C ALA A 112 -7.40 2.99 -13.26
N PHE A 113 -6.35 3.61 -13.81
CA PHE A 113 -5.70 4.73 -13.14
C PHE A 113 -6.47 6.00 -13.50
N ALA A 114 -6.46 7.01 -12.62
CA ALA A 114 -7.00 8.29 -13.04
C ALA A 114 -6.22 8.83 -14.25
N ALA A 115 -6.95 9.40 -15.21
CA ALA A 115 -6.33 9.97 -16.41
C ALA A 115 -5.31 11.08 -16.08
N VAL A 116 -5.50 11.75 -14.94
CA VAL A 116 -4.56 12.71 -14.37
C VAL A 116 -4.29 12.28 -12.92
N PRO A 117 -3.06 11.86 -12.59
CA PRO A 117 -2.73 11.45 -11.23
C PRO A 117 -2.80 12.67 -10.29
N ARG A 118 -3.34 12.48 -9.08
CA ARG A 118 -3.39 13.55 -8.08
C ARG A 118 -2.00 14.02 -7.65
N TYR A 119 -1.04 13.10 -7.59
CA TYR A 119 0.34 13.37 -7.19
C TYR A 119 1.30 12.92 -8.28
N GLU A 120 2.33 13.72 -8.54
CA GLU A 120 3.40 13.32 -9.45
C GLU A 120 4.29 12.22 -8.83
N ASP A 121 4.83 11.34 -9.67
CA ASP A 121 5.71 10.24 -9.25
C ASP A 121 6.90 10.72 -8.40
N ALA A 122 7.44 11.91 -8.68
CA ALA A 122 8.54 12.48 -7.92
C ALA A 122 8.16 12.76 -6.45
N LEU A 123 6.94 13.24 -6.20
CA LEU A 123 6.42 13.44 -4.85
C LEU A 123 6.17 12.09 -4.18
N VAL A 124 5.56 11.14 -4.90
CA VAL A 124 5.30 9.79 -4.37
C VAL A 124 6.61 9.09 -3.98
N GLU A 125 7.64 9.18 -4.82
CA GLU A 125 8.96 8.63 -4.52
C GLU A 125 9.60 9.33 -3.32
N LEU A 126 9.50 10.66 -3.22
CA LEU A 126 10.05 11.39 -2.08
C LEU A 126 9.34 11.04 -0.77
N VAL A 127 8.01 10.90 -0.77
CA VAL A 127 7.23 10.44 0.39
C VAL A 127 7.73 9.08 0.85
N ALA A 128 7.97 8.14 -0.07
CA ALA A 128 8.50 6.83 0.26
C ALA A 128 9.88 6.92 0.93
N TRP A 129 10.79 7.75 0.39
CA TRP A 129 12.10 7.99 1.02
C TRP A 129 11.97 8.58 2.42
N VAL A 130 11.08 9.56 2.62
CA VAL A 130 10.92 10.20 3.93
C VAL A 130 10.33 9.23 4.97
N VAL A 131 9.31 8.46 4.59
CA VAL A 131 8.67 7.47 5.47
C VAL A 131 9.64 6.36 5.88
N THR A 132 10.48 5.90 4.96
CA THR A 132 11.38 4.78 5.24
C THR A 132 12.70 5.21 5.89
N GLU A 133 13.38 6.19 5.29
CA GLU A 133 14.78 6.54 5.61
C GLU A 133 14.94 8.00 6.06
N GLY A 134 13.90 8.84 5.98
CA GLY A 134 13.97 10.26 6.31
C GLY A 134 13.54 10.65 7.72
N SER A 135 13.58 11.95 7.98
CA SER A 135 13.22 12.57 9.27
C SER A 135 12.57 13.95 9.06
N PHE A 136 11.59 14.27 9.90
CA PHE A 136 11.04 15.62 9.97
C PHE A 136 11.97 16.53 10.77
N GLN A 137 12.35 17.66 10.19
CA GLN A 137 13.20 18.64 10.84
C GLN A 137 12.33 19.69 11.55
N LYS A 138 12.60 19.92 12.85
CA LYS A 138 11.86 20.86 13.72
C LYS A 138 12.80 21.86 14.43
N GLN A 139 13.84 22.37 13.75
CA GLN A 139 14.74 23.37 14.35
C GLN A 139 14.47 24.79 13.83
N ARG A 140 14.06 25.68 14.76
CA ARG A 140 13.70 27.10 14.52
C ARG A 140 12.72 27.25 13.33
N ALA A 141 12.61 28.43 12.74
CA ALA A 141 11.62 28.79 11.70
C ALA A 141 11.69 27.99 10.37
N ARG A 142 12.35 26.81 10.34
CA ARG A 142 12.46 25.93 9.16
C ARG A 142 11.78 24.59 9.45
N THR A 143 10.75 24.28 8.67
CA THR A 143 9.91 23.10 8.80
C THR A 143 10.08 22.17 7.60
N GLY A 144 11.28 21.61 7.41
CA GLY A 144 11.57 20.72 6.26
C GLY A 144 11.56 19.22 6.58
N VAL A 145 11.96 18.41 5.60
CA VAL A 145 12.30 16.99 5.75
C VAL A 145 13.74 16.76 5.32
N MET A 146 14.37 15.73 5.88
CA MET A 146 15.73 15.34 5.53
C MET A 146 15.80 13.85 5.26
N VAL A 147 16.45 13.46 4.16
CA VAL A 147 16.75 12.07 3.79
C VAL A 147 18.26 11.91 3.76
N ALA A 148 18.79 10.91 4.45
CA ALA A 148 20.22 10.61 4.46
C ALA A 148 20.49 9.32 3.68
N GLN A 149 21.53 9.30 2.84
CA GLN A 149 21.93 8.10 2.10
C GLN A 149 23.45 8.02 1.94
N SER A 150 23.99 6.80 1.92
CA SER A 150 25.43 6.59 1.69
C SER A 150 25.75 6.58 0.18
N PRO A 151 26.51 7.54 -0.37
CA PRO A 151 27.00 7.48 -1.74
C PRO A 151 27.96 6.30 -1.97
N LEU A 152 28.69 5.85 -0.94
CA LEU A 152 29.62 4.74 -1.06
C LEU A 152 28.91 3.38 -1.07
N ALA A 153 28.00 3.15 -0.12
CA ALA A 153 27.29 1.87 -0.01
C ALA A 153 26.12 1.77 -0.99
N ASN A 154 25.43 2.88 -1.27
CA ASN A 154 24.22 2.92 -2.09
C ASN A 154 24.26 4.06 -3.14
N PRO A 155 25.23 4.04 -4.09
CA PRO A 155 25.37 5.10 -5.09
C PRO A 155 24.12 5.31 -5.94
N ALA A 156 23.44 4.22 -6.32
CA ALA A 156 22.22 4.29 -7.12
C ALA A 156 21.04 4.93 -6.36
N LYS A 157 20.85 4.60 -5.08
CA LYS A 157 19.81 5.24 -4.23
C LYS A 157 20.12 6.72 -4.06
N THR A 158 21.38 7.06 -3.80
CA THR A 158 21.84 8.45 -3.67
C THR A 158 21.56 9.25 -4.95
N ALA A 159 21.81 8.66 -6.12
CA ALA A 159 21.52 9.29 -7.40
C ALA A 159 20.01 9.54 -7.61
N LYS A 160 19.14 8.61 -7.17
CA LYS A 160 17.68 8.80 -7.21
C LYS A 160 17.25 9.99 -6.34
N ILE A 161 17.72 10.06 -5.10
CA ILE A 161 17.37 11.17 -4.19
C ILE A 161 17.91 12.51 -4.74
N ARG A 162 19.12 12.50 -5.31
CA ARG A 162 19.69 13.69 -5.98
C ARG A 162 18.84 14.15 -7.17
N ARG A 163 18.33 13.22 -7.98
CA ARG A 163 17.40 13.54 -9.08
C ARG A 163 16.12 14.21 -8.56
N LEU A 164 15.58 13.74 -7.43
CA LEU A 164 14.42 14.38 -6.78
C LEU A 164 14.76 15.79 -6.31
N ALA A 165 15.91 16.00 -5.66
CA ALA A 165 16.36 17.33 -5.24
C ALA A 165 16.46 18.30 -6.43
N THR A 166 17.07 17.87 -7.54
CA THR A 166 17.13 18.68 -8.77
C THR A 166 15.74 18.97 -9.34
N HIS A 167 14.85 17.97 -9.40
CA HIS A 167 13.49 18.12 -9.92
C HIS A 167 12.68 19.17 -9.17
N PHE A 168 12.75 19.15 -7.84
CA PHE A 168 12.04 20.11 -7.00
C PHE A 168 12.71 21.49 -6.98
N ALA A 169 14.05 21.55 -6.97
CA ALA A 169 14.77 22.82 -7.06
C ALA A 169 14.48 23.56 -8.37
N ALA A 170 14.38 22.85 -9.50
CA ALA A 170 14.02 23.43 -10.79
C ALA A 170 12.60 24.04 -10.83
N ARG A 171 11.75 23.70 -9.84
CA ARG A 171 10.39 24.24 -9.66
C ARG A 171 10.31 25.30 -8.57
N GLY A 172 11.45 25.79 -8.09
CA GLY A 172 11.54 26.87 -7.11
C GLY A 172 11.54 26.42 -5.66
N ALA A 173 11.38 25.12 -5.37
CA ALA A 173 11.42 24.63 -4.01
C ALA A 173 12.85 24.61 -3.44
N THR A 174 12.98 24.77 -2.14
CA THR A 174 14.29 24.61 -1.47
C THR A 174 14.65 23.12 -1.39
N ALA A 175 15.69 22.70 -2.11
CA ALA A 175 16.28 21.37 -1.97
C ALA A 175 17.82 21.47 -2.00
N THR A 176 18.50 20.94 -0.97
CA THR A 176 19.97 21.00 -0.87
C THR A 176 20.57 19.65 -0.51
N GLU A 177 21.79 19.39 -1.00
CA GLU A 177 22.60 18.23 -0.62
C GLU A 177 23.82 18.71 0.18
N HIS A 178 24.07 18.05 1.32
CA HIS A 178 25.26 18.28 2.14
C HIS A 178 25.95 16.96 2.44
N SER A 179 27.21 16.83 2.04
CA SER A 179 28.06 15.71 2.41
C SER A 179 28.52 15.86 3.85
N ASN A 180 28.21 14.88 4.69
CA ASN A 180 28.73 14.80 6.05
C ASN A 180 30.06 14.03 6.03
N ALA A 181 31.17 14.77 6.12
CA ALA A 181 32.52 14.22 6.12
C ALA A 181 32.79 13.27 7.30
N GLY A 182 32.05 13.40 8.41
CA GLY A 182 32.25 12.58 9.61
C GLY A 182 31.69 11.16 9.51
N ASN A 183 30.69 10.91 8.66
CA ASN A 183 30.09 9.59 8.49
C ASN A 183 29.95 9.13 7.02
N GLY A 184 30.43 9.92 6.07
CA GLY A 184 30.40 9.60 4.64
C GLY A 184 28.99 9.58 4.04
N MET A 185 27.99 10.16 4.71
CA MET A 185 26.60 10.21 4.24
C MET A 185 26.32 11.52 3.49
N SER A 186 25.51 11.44 2.43
CA SER A 186 24.86 12.60 1.83
C SER A 186 23.54 12.85 2.54
N ASN A 187 23.33 14.07 3.04
CA ASN A 187 22.06 14.53 3.60
C ASN A 187 21.35 15.43 2.60
N PHE A 188 20.14 15.06 2.23
CA PHE A 188 19.27 15.80 1.32
C PHE A 188 18.18 16.49 2.12
N PHE A 189 18.21 17.81 2.17
CA PHE A 189 17.18 18.62 2.83
C PHE A 189 16.18 19.12 1.80
N PHE A 190 14.89 18.94 2.10
CA PHE A 190 13.79 19.53 1.34
C PHE A 190 13.04 20.50 2.26
N GLY A 191 12.88 21.74 1.82
CA GLY A 191 12.40 22.87 2.62
C GLY A 191 10.92 22.81 2.97
N THR A 192 10.44 23.90 3.59
CA THR A 192 9.10 23.99 4.19
C THR A 192 7.97 23.62 3.23
N GLU A 193 7.96 24.13 2.00
CA GLU A 193 6.90 23.85 1.02
C GLU A 193 6.70 22.35 0.78
N ILE A 194 7.81 21.62 0.58
CA ILE A 194 7.78 20.17 0.40
C ILE A 194 7.49 19.46 1.72
N GLY A 195 8.09 19.92 2.81
CA GLY A 195 7.89 19.36 4.13
C GLY A 195 6.43 19.42 4.58
N ASP A 196 5.72 20.49 4.27
CA ASP A 196 4.31 20.68 4.63
C ASP A 196 3.40 19.74 3.84
N VAL A 197 3.62 19.61 2.53
CA VAL A 197 2.91 18.61 1.70
C VAL A 197 3.16 17.19 2.24
N ILE A 198 4.40 16.85 2.58
CA ILE A 198 4.72 15.52 3.12
C ILE A 198 4.08 15.29 4.49
N ARG A 199 3.97 16.32 5.34
CA ARG A 199 3.25 16.20 6.63
C ARG A 199 1.75 16.02 6.46
N GLU A 200 1.17 16.59 5.41
CA GLU A 200 -0.25 16.37 5.08
C GLU A 200 -0.49 14.91 4.66
N VAL A 201 0.35 14.38 3.76
CA VAL A 201 0.12 13.05 3.18
C VAL A 201 0.71 11.90 3.99
N ALA A 202 1.71 12.17 4.82
CA ALA A 202 2.39 11.18 5.66
C ALA A 202 2.76 11.73 7.06
N PRO A 203 1.79 12.21 7.86
CA PRO A 203 2.04 12.73 9.21
C PRO A 203 2.72 11.67 10.07
N ASP A 204 3.71 12.08 10.86
CA ASP A 204 4.51 11.19 11.72
C ASP A 204 5.07 9.94 10.99
N LYS A 205 5.33 10.09 9.68
CA LYS A 205 5.83 9.05 8.78
C LYS A 205 4.84 7.90 8.58
N GLN A 206 3.55 8.14 8.84
CA GLN A 206 2.45 7.22 8.54
C GLN A 206 1.71 7.70 7.32
N ILE A 207 1.71 6.91 6.25
CA ILE A 207 1.04 7.28 5.01
C ILE A 207 -0.48 7.35 5.26
N THR A 208 -1.09 8.48 4.93
CA THR A 208 -2.54 8.65 5.10
C THR A 208 -3.32 7.75 4.12
N PRO A 209 -4.49 7.26 4.54
CA PRO A 209 -5.43 6.63 3.61
C PRO A 209 -5.75 7.45 2.37
N GLY A 210 -5.97 8.75 2.53
CA GLY A 210 -6.31 9.65 1.42
C GLY A 210 -5.20 9.76 0.37
N PHE A 211 -3.93 9.61 0.79
CA PHE A 211 -2.80 9.52 -0.13
C PHE A 211 -2.71 8.14 -0.79
N LEU A 212 -2.90 7.05 -0.04
CA LEU A 212 -2.87 5.69 -0.61
C LEU A 212 -4.01 5.43 -1.60
N ALA A 213 -5.19 5.95 -1.30
CA ALA A 213 -6.41 5.77 -2.08
C ALA A 213 -6.65 6.88 -3.12
N SER A 214 -5.67 7.78 -3.30
CA SER A 214 -5.82 8.88 -4.24
C SER A 214 -5.90 8.38 -5.69
N PRO A 215 -6.76 8.99 -6.51
CA PRO A 215 -6.84 8.71 -7.95
C PRO A 215 -5.54 9.06 -8.69
#